data_AF-A0A839P589-F1
#
_entry.id   AF-A0A839P589-F1
#
_cell.length_a   1.000
_cell.length_b   1.000
_cell.length_c   1.000
_cell.angle_alpha   90.00
_cell.angle_beta   90.00
_cell.angle_gamma   90.00
#
_symmetry.space_group_name_H-M   'P 1'
#
loop_
_entity.id
_entity.type
_entity.pdbx_description
1 polymer ?
#
loop_
_entity_poly.entity_id
_entity_poly.type
_entity_poly.pdbx_seq_one_letter_code
_entity_poly.pdbx_strand_id
1 'polypeptide(L)' 'MRRGGEPVTPERIERALRLVAYLVARDDEGEVYLPILDRLEEELAEYHRRERPRDRARKLLSAFTSETRRALAR' A
#
# COMPACT_ATOMS: atom_id res chain seq x y z
N MET A 1 -15.95 11.43 -22.58
CA MET A 1 -16.00 11.15 -21.13
C MET A 1 -14.58 11.00 -20.60
N ARG A 2 -14.00 12.02 -19.95
CA ARG A 2 -12.78 11.85 -19.15
C ARG A 2 -13.20 11.34 -17.77
N ARG A 3 -13.05 10.03 -17.48
CA ARG A 3 -12.98 9.60 -16.07
C ARG A 3 -11.66 10.16 -15.53
N GLY A 4 -11.71 11.31 -14.87
CA GLY A 4 -10.58 11.84 -14.12
C GLY A 4 -10.14 10.76 -13.14
N GLY A 5 -8.91 10.28 -13.30
CA GLY A 5 -8.36 9.13 -12.60
C GLY A 5 -8.31 9.42 -11.11
N GLU A 6 -9.25 8.85 -10.36
CA GLU A 6 -9.10 8.76 -8.92
C GLU A 6 -7.79 8.04 -8.62
N PRO A 7 -6.98 8.55 -7.68
CA PRO A 7 -5.71 7.94 -7.34
C PRO A 7 -5.93 6.50 -6.88
N VAL A 8 -5.10 5.60 -7.38
CA VAL A 8 -5.03 4.24 -6.83
C VAL A 8 -4.40 4.35 -5.45
N THR A 9 -5.16 3.97 -4.42
CA THR A 9 -4.71 3.95 -3.03
C THR A 9 -4.60 2.49 -2.54
N PRO A 10 -3.78 2.20 -1.52
CA PRO A 10 -3.70 0.87 -0.93
C PRO A 10 -5.08 0.31 -0.54
N GLU A 11 -5.96 1.13 0.03
CA GLU A 11 -7.31 0.74 0.46
C GLU A 11 -8.23 0.42 -0.73
N ARG A 12 -7.98 1.02 -1.90
CA ARG A 12 -8.69 0.65 -3.14
C ARG A 12 -8.16 -0.69 -3.67
N ILE A 13 -6.85 -0.92 -3.60
CA ILE A 13 -6.24 -2.19 -4.00
C ILE A 13 -6.75 -3.31 -3.10
N GLU A 14 -6.76 -3.14 -1.77
CA GLU A 14 -7.31 -4.12 -0.83
C GLU A 14 -8.77 -4.47 -1.09
N ARG A 15 -9.61 -3.46 -1.39
CA ARG A 15 -11.02 -3.71 -1.74
C ARG A 15 -11.16 -4.47 -3.06
N ALA A 16 -10.37 -4.12 -4.07
CA ALA A 16 -10.34 -4.85 -5.34
C ALA A 16 -9.88 -6.30 -5.13
N LEU A 17 -8.87 -6.52 -4.31
CA LEU A 17 -8.31 -7.83 -3.99
C LEU A 17 -9.36 -8.73 -3.32
N ARG A 18 -10.14 -8.22 -2.37
CA ARG A 18 -11.26 -8.96 -1.77
C ARG A 18 -12.33 -9.35 -2.79
N LEU A 19 -12.66 -8.44 -3.71
CA LEU A 19 -13.64 -8.72 -4.77
C LEU A 19 -13.13 -9.79 -5.74
N VAL A 20 -11.87 -9.69 -6.16
CA VAL A 20 -11.25 -10.66 -7.07
C VAL A 20 -11.12 -12.02 -6.38
N ALA A 21 -10.70 -12.07 -5.13
CA ALA A 21 -10.65 -13.31 -4.36
C ALA A 21 -12.03 -13.96 -4.23
N TYR A 22 -13.09 -13.16 -4.04
CA TYR A 22 -14.46 -13.67 -4.08
C TYR A 22 -14.82 -14.29 -5.44
N LEU A 23 -14.46 -13.64 -6.56
CA LEU A 23 -14.73 -14.16 -7.90
C LEU A 23 -13.97 -15.47 -8.17
N VAL A 24 -12.70 -15.54 -7.78
CA VAL A 24 -11.86 -16.75 -7.89
C VAL A 24 -12.47 -17.90 -7.08
N ALA A 25 -12.96 -17.64 -5.87
CA ALA A 25 -13.46 -18.68 -4.97
C ALA A 25 -14.90 -19.12 -5.24
N ARG A 26 -15.63 -18.43 -6.13
CA ARG A 26 -17.08 -18.64 -6.31
C ARG A 26 -17.40 -19.87 -7.17
N ASP A 27 -16.62 -20.14 -8.20
CA ASP A 27 -16.83 -21.20 -9.19
C ASP A 27 -15.53 -21.58 -9.90
N ASP A 28 -15.54 -22.72 -10.61
CA ASP A 28 -14.38 -23.23 -11.36
C ASP A 28 -13.97 -22.33 -12.53
N GLU A 29 -14.84 -21.41 -12.98
CA GLU A 29 -14.51 -20.40 -13.99
C GLU A 29 -13.74 -19.21 -13.39
N GLY A 30 -13.68 -19.11 -12.06
CA GLY A 30 -13.00 -18.05 -11.32
C GLY A 30 -11.49 -17.98 -11.55
N GLU A 31 -10.86 -19.06 -12.03
CA GLU A 31 -9.42 -19.11 -12.32
C GLU A 31 -8.97 -18.04 -13.33
N VAL A 32 -9.87 -17.58 -14.21
CA VAL A 32 -9.57 -16.51 -15.18
C VAL A 32 -9.14 -15.19 -14.51
N TYR A 33 -9.47 -15.00 -13.23
CA TYR A 33 -9.12 -13.83 -12.46
C TYR A 33 -7.81 -13.98 -11.67
N LEU A 34 -7.18 -15.16 -11.62
CA LEU A 34 -5.91 -15.38 -10.92
C LEU A 34 -4.80 -14.40 -11.33
N PRO A 35 -4.58 -14.10 -12.64
CA PRO A 35 -3.56 -13.11 -13.02
C PRO A 35 -3.84 -11.70 -12.49
N ILE A 36 -5.12 -11.36 -12.27
CA ILE A 36 -5.52 -10.08 -11.69
C ILE A 36 -5.29 -10.10 -10.19
N LEU A 37 -5.55 -11.22 -9.52
CA LEU A 37 -5.29 -11.40 -8.09
C LEU A 37 -3.80 -11.21 -7.79
N ASP A 38 -2.93 -11.92 -8.51
CA ASP A 38 -1.47 -11.85 -8.35
C ASP A 38 -0.96 -10.42 -8.51
N ARG A 39 -1.42 -9.72 -9.56
CA ARG A 39 -1.03 -8.34 -9.81
C ARG A 39 -1.44 -7.38 -8.68
N LEU A 40 -2.63 -7.57 -8.10
CA LEU A 40 -3.11 -6.72 -7.01
C LEU A 40 -2.32 -6.96 -5.72
N GLU A 41 -1.94 -8.22 -5.45
CA GLU A 41 -1.07 -8.59 -4.33
C GLU A 41 0.31 -7.94 -4.45
N GLU A 42 0.92 -8.00 -5.64
CA GLU A 42 2.21 -7.36 -5.93
C GLU A 42 2.17 -5.85 -5.73
N GLU A 43 1.13 -5.20 -6.27
CA GLU A 43 0.96 -3.75 -6.16
C GLU A 43 0.78 -3.33 -4.69
N LEU A 44 -0.07 -4.03 -3.92
CA LEU A 44 -0.27 -3.73 -2.51
C LEU A 44 1.04 -3.91 -1.70
N ALA A 45 1.80 -4.96 -2.00
CA ALA A 45 3.11 -5.18 -1.38
C ALA A 45 4.09 -4.05 -1.72
N GLU A 46 4.11 -3.57 -2.96
CA GLU A 46 4.91 -2.41 -3.38
C GLU A 46 4.53 -1.13 -2.61
N TYR A 47 3.24 -0.84 -2.44
CA TYR A 47 2.80 0.31 -1.66
C TYR A 47 3.31 0.26 -0.22
N HIS A 48 3.13 -0.88 0.46
CA HIS A 48 3.65 -1.06 1.83
C HIS A 48 5.18 -1.00 1.88
N ARG A 49 5.87 -1.54 0.87
CA ARG A 49 7.33 -1.44 0.75
C ARG A 49 7.81 -0.01 0.61
N ARG A 50 7.05 0.90 -0.01
CA ARG A 50 7.43 2.33 -0.17
C ARG A 50 7.11 3.17 1.05
N GLU A 51 6.00 2.86 1.73
CA GLU A 51 5.58 3.57 2.94
C GLU A 51 6.55 3.32 4.10
N ARG A 52 6.99 2.06 4.30
CA ARG A 52 7.90 1.68 5.39
C ARG A 52 9.24 2.46 5.40
N PRO A 53 10.00 2.62 4.29
CA PRO A 53 11.18 3.48 4.22
C PRO A 53 10.87 4.94 4.55
N ARG A 54 9.76 5.48 4.07
CA ARG A 54 9.37 6.87 4.34
C ARG A 54 9.08 7.08 5.82
N ASP A 55 8.37 6.15 6.45
CA ASP A 55 8.09 6.22 7.88
C ASP A 55 9.33 5.97 8.73
N ARG A 56 10.23 5.07 8.29
CA ARG A 56 11.56 4.93 8.90
C ARG A 56 12.34 6.24 8.83
N ALA A 57 12.38 6.89 7.68
CA ALA A 57 13.07 8.18 7.51
C ALA A 57 12.47 9.28 8.41
N ARG A 58 11.14 9.36 8.51
CA ARG A 58 10.44 10.28 9.41
C ARG A 58 10.78 10.02 10.89
N LYS A 59 10.80 8.75 11.30
CA LYS A 59 11.19 8.37 12.67
C LYS A 59 12.62 8.76 13.00
N LEU A 60 13.56 8.51 12.08
CA LEU A 60 14.96 8.91 12.23
C LEU A 60 15.12 10.43 12.36
N LEU A 61 14.42 11.20 11.52
CA LEU A 61 14.44 12.66 11.60
C LEU A 61 13.86 13.19 12.92
N SER A 62 12.73 12.62 13.37
CA SER A 62 12.12 12.97 14.65
C SER A 62 13.08 12.73 15.83
N ALA A 63 13.77 11.58 15.83
CA ALA A 63 14.80 11.27 16.83
C ALA A 63 15.93 12.31 16.82
N PHE A 64 16.51 12.59 15.64
CA PHE A 64 17.56 13.60 15.49
C PHE A 64 17.15 14.98 16.02
N THR A 65 15.98 15.48 15.60
CA THR A 65 15.51 16.81 16.04
C THR A 65 15.29 16.87 17.55
N SER A 66 14.84 15.78 18.17
CA SER A 66 14.65 15.70 19.62
C SER A 66 15.97 15.71 20.40
N GLU A 67 17.00 15.03 19.88
CA GLU A 67 18.36 15.01 20.45
C GLU A 67 19.03 16.37 20.32
N THR A 68 18.98 16.99 19.14
CA THR A 68 19.51 18.34 18.92
C THR A 68 18.85 19.36 19.85
N ARG A 69 17.52 19.27 20.05
CA ARG A 69 16.79 20.17 20.95
C ARG A 69 17.17 19.99 22.42
N ARG A 70 17.47 18.75 22.86
CA ARG A 70 17.97 18.48 24.21
C ARG A 70 19.41 18.98 24.41
N ALA A 71 20.25 18.88 23.39
CA ALA A 71 21.64 19.33 23.45
C ALA A 71 21.75 20.87 23.56
N LEU A 72 20.83 21.61 22.92
CA LEU A 72 20.77 23.08 22.97
C LEU A 72 20.13 23.65 24.25
N ALA A 73 19.48 22.80 25.06
CA ALA A 73 18.80 23.21 26.30
C ALA A 73 19.64 22.98 27.56
N ARG A 74 20.92 22.64 27.41
CA ARG A 74 21.93 22.50 28.47
C ARG A 74 22.97 23.61 28.33
#